data_AF-A0A6C0EE82-F1
#
_entry.id   AF-A0A6C0EE82-F1
#
_cell.length_a   1.000
_cell.length_b   1.000
_cell.length_c   1.000
_cell.angle_alpha   90.00
_cell.angle_beta   90.00
_cell.angle_gamma   90.00
#
_symmetry.space_group_name_H-M   'P 1'
#
loop_
_entity.id
_entity.type
_entity.pdbx_description
1 polymer ?
#
loop_
_entity_poly.entity_id
_entity_poly.type
_entity_poly.pdbx_seq_one_letter_code
_entity_poly.pdbx_strand_id
1 'polypeptide(L)'
;MSINFLAKRENNIILFLMLTFYLNKVLSFIYSLFILSGYLRLPYTYAWFILICSSIFSNNLILLNVAYGSSIGLLISYYGIVYNKKNFIALVDNKKKNIIKYIHNKKLINIINNNYYIIFRLSDIIMHLLPLSYALIKYHKYLEPNKFLLSLPTNIIYFYSTGLNKFNETNIIYHINPNLTNILWLYIYISPIISIIIIYFILII
;
A
#
# COMPACT_ATOMS: atom_id res chain seq x y z
N MET A 1 18.01 -0.28 20.39
CA MET A 1 17.90 -1.17 19.21
C MET A 1 18.98 -2.23 19.37
N SER A 2 18.66 -3.53 19.42
CA SER A 2 19.65 -4.55 19.75
C SER A 2 20.58 -4.85 18.56
N ILE A 3 21.83 -5.24 18.82
CA ILE A 3 22.82 -5.58 17.78
C ILE A 3 22.30 -6.71 16.87
N ASN A 4 21.62 -7.71 17.44
CA ASN A 4 20.99 -8.80 16.69
C ASN A 4 19.89 -8.34 15.72
N PHE A 5 19.22 -7.23 16.03
CA PHE A 5 18.20 -6.66 15.16
C PHE A 5 18.82 -6.03 13.90
N LEU A 6 19.93 -5.30 14.06
CA LEU A 6 20.65 -4.69 12.94
C LEU A 6 21.21 -5.76 12.01
N ALA A 7 21.86 -6.79 12.57
CA ALA A 7 22.42 -7.90 11.79
C ALA A 7 21.36 -8.67 10.98
N LYS A 8 20.17 -8.94 11.56
CA LYS A 8 19.08 -9.63 10.85
C LYS A 8 18.50 -8.76 9.72
N ARG A 9 18.48 -7.44 9.91
CA ARG A 9 18.02 -6.47 8.91
C ARG A 9 19.00 -6.36 7.74
N GLU A 10 20.31 -6.35 8.02
CA GLU A 10 21.38 -6.31 7.02
C GLU A 10 21.38 -7.57 6.14
N ASN A 11 21.23 -8.76 6.73
CA ASN A 11 21.18 -10.01 5.97
C ASN A 11 19.99 -10.07 4.99
N ASN A 12 18.82 -9.56 5.39
CA ASN A 12 17.65 -9.50 4.52
C ASN A 12 17.86 -8.53 3.35
N ILE A 13 18.52 -7.40 3.60
CA ILE A 13 18.82 -6.40 2.56
C ILE A 13 19.81 -6.97 1.54
N ILE A 14 20.84 -7.68 1.99
CA ILE A 14 21.82 -8.30 1.10
C ILE A 14 21.13 -9.33 0.20
N LEU A 15 20.28 -10.20 0.78
CA LEU A 15 19.52 -11.18 0.01
C LEU A 15 18.62 -10.51 -1.04
N PHE A 16 17.93 -9.43 -0.65
CA PHE A 16 17.06 -8.69 -1.57
C PHE A 16 17.84 -7.92 -2.65
N LEU A 17 18.97 -7.30 -2.31
CA LEU A 17 19.85 -6.65 -3.28
C LEU A 17 20.38 -7.66 -4.28
N MET A 18 20.83 -8.83 -3.82
CA MET A 18 21.24 -9.93 -4.70
C MET A 18 20.10 -10.34 -5.64
N LEU A 19 18.88 -10.51 -5.12
CA LEU A 19 17.71 -10.80 -5.97
C LEU A 19 17.44 -9.69 -6.99
N THR A 20 17.60 -8.41 -6.62
CA THR A 20 17.44 -7.32 -7.59
C THR A 20 18.48 -7.36 -8.71
N PHE A 21 19.73 -7.76 -8.46
CA PHE A 21 20.73 -7.86 -9.52
C PHE A 21 20.42 -8.93 -10.58
N TYR A 22 19.64 -9.95 -10.23
CA TYR A 22 19.21 -11.01 -11.17
C TYR A 22 17.90 -10.67 -11.90
N LEU A 23 17.22 -9.60 -11.52
CA LEU A 23 15.94 -9.21 -12.11
C LEU A 23 16.12 -8.22 -13.26
N ASN A 24 15.06 -8.08 -14.06
CA ASN A 24 14.97 -7.00 -15.05
C ASN A 24 15.21 -5.63 -14.36
N LYS A 25 15.91 -4.70 -15.03
CA LYS A 25 16.22 -3.35 -14.50
C LYS A 25 14.99 -2.63 -13.93
N VAL A 26 13.83 -2.79 -14.57
CA VAL A 26 12.57 -2.17 -14.11
C VAL A 26 12.07 -2.80 -12.82
N LEU A 27 12.12 -4.13 -12.69
CA LEU A 27 11.77 -4.82 -11.45
C LEU A 27 12.73 -4.49 -10.31
N SER A 28 14.02 -4.40 -10.64
CA SER A 28 15.07 -3.98 -9.71
C SER A 28 14.77 -2.58 -9.15
N PHE A 29 14.43 -1.64 -10.03
CA PHE A 29 14.02 -0.29 -9.64
C PHE A 29 12.80 -0.34 -8.72
N ILE A 30 11.71 -1.01 -9.12
CA ILE A 30 10.49 -1.14 -8.31
C ILE A 30 10.83 -1.68 -6.92
N TYR A 31 11.52 -2.82 -6.83
CA TYR A 31 11.81 -3.44 -5.54
C TYR A 31 12.77 -2.62 -4.69
N SER A 32 13.75 -1.95 -5.30
CA SER A 32 14.64 -1.02 -4.59
C SER A 32 13.86 0.12 -3.93
N LEU A 33 12.81 0.66 -4.56
CA LEU A 33 11.97 1.71 -3.97
C LEU A 33 11.28 1.24 -2.68
N PHE A 34 10.73 0.03 -2.69
CA PHE A 34 10.05 -0.55 -1.52
C PHE A 34 11.05 -0.93 -0.42
N ILE A 35 12.22 -1.47 -0.78
CA ILE A 35 13.31 -1.74 0.17
C ILE A 35 13.76 -0.44 0.85
N LEU A 36 14.05 0.60 0.07
CA LEU A 36 14.52 1.89 0.59
C LEU A 36 13.47 2.53 1.49
N SER A 37 12.22 2.51 1.08
CA SER A 37 11.12 3.08 1.86
C SER A 37 10.93 2.34 3.18
N GLY A 38 10.96 1.00 3.18
CA GLY A 38 10.92 0.23 4.42
C GLY A 38 12.18 0.44 5.27
N TYR A 39 13.36 0.52 4.67
CA TYR A 39 14.63 0.77 5.37
C TYR A 39 14.62 2.12 6.10
N LEU A 40 14.16 3.17 5.42
CA LEU A 40 14.02 4.50 5.98
C LEU A 40 12.80 4.62 6.91
N ARG A 41 12.03 3.54 7.07
CA ARG A 41 10.77 3.51 7.84
C ARG A 41 9.80 4.60 7.39
N LEU A 42 9.84 4.93 6.11
CA LEU A 42 8.87 5.83 5.52
C LEU A 42 7.53 5.10 5.42
N PRO A 43 6.40 5.83 5.53
CA PRO A 43 5.12 5.31 5.13
C PRO A 43 5.18 4.56 3.80
N TYR A 44 4.55 3.39 3.73
CA TYR A 44 4.37 2.62 2.49
C TYR A 44 3.81 3.49 1.36
N THR A 45 3.12 4.57 1.76
CA THR A 45 2.46 5.49 0.89
C THR A 45 3.39 6.24 -0.06
N TYR A 46 4.61 6.52 0.39
CA TYR A 46 5.63 7.15 -0.44
C TYR A 46 6.14 6.21 -1.53
N ALA A 47 6.39 4.93 -1.21
CA ALA A 47 6.91 3.96 -2.16
C ALA A 47 5.94 3.77 -3.33
N TRP A 48 4.64 3.62 -3.05
CA TRP A 48 3.65 3.50 -4.12
C TRP A 48 3.46 4.81 -4.88
N PHE A 49 3.52 5.98 -4.22
CA PHE A 49 3.38 7.25 -4.92
C PHE A 49 4.50 7.43 -5.95
N ILE A 50 5.74 7.12 -5.57
CA ILE A 50 6.88 7.13 -6.49
C ILE A 50 6.68 6.11 -7.62
N LEU A 51 6.16 4.92 -7.32
CA LEU A 51 5.82 3.91 -8.33
C LEU A 51 4.81 4.45 -9.37
N ILE A 52 3.73 5.10 -8.92
CA ILE A 52 2.71 5.68 -9.82
C ILE A 52 3.28 6.85 -10.62
N CYS A 53 4.04 7.75 -9.99
CA CYS A 53 4.71 8.83 -10.71
C CYS A 53 5.67 8.27 -11.78
N SER A 54 6.47 7.27 -11.44
CA SER A 54 7.38 6.62 -12.37
C SER A 54 6.63 5.97 -13.53
N SER A 55 5.45 5.38 -13.27
CA SER A 55 4.62 4.78 -14.31
C SER A 55 3.91 5.82 -15.19
N ILE A 56 3.71 7.05 -14.73
CA ILE A 56 3.14 8.13 -15.56
C ILE A 56 4.12 8.50 -16.69
N PHE A 57 5.41 8.54 -16.38
CA PHE A 57 6.47 8.93 -17.31
C PHE A 57 7.05 7.75 -18.09
N SER A 58 6.58 6.54 -17.84
CA SER A 58 7.09 5.32 -18.47
C SER A 58 6.01 4.61 -19.27
N ASN A 59 6.38 4.14 -20.45
CA ASN A 59 5.55 3.21 -21.24
C ASN A 59 5.90 1.74 -20.95
N ASN A 60 6.64 1.45 -19.88
CA ASN A 60 7.04 0.08 -19.57
C ASN A 60 5.88 -0.72 -18.98
N LEU A 61 5.45 -1.78 -19.67
CA LEU A 61 4.32 -2.62 -19.29
C LEU A 61 4.46 -3.24 -17.90
N ILE A 62 5.66 -3.61 -17.45
CA ILE A 62 5.87 -4.15 -16.11
C ILE A 62 5.52 -3.08 -15.07
N LEU A 63 6.06 -1.87 -15.24
CA LEU A 63 5.84 -0.78 -14.30
C LEU A 63 4.36 -0.39 -14.23
N LEU A 64 3.69 -0.32 -15.38
CA LEU A 64 2.24 -0.03 -15.47
C LEU A 64 1.40 -1.11 -14.77
N ASN A 65 1.71 -2.39 -14.98
CA ASN A 65 1.00 -3.51 -14.36
C ASN A 65 1.22 -3.56 -12.84
N VAL A 66 2.45 -3.32 -12.39
CA VAL A 66 2.76 -3.30 -10.95
C VAL A 66 2.11 -2.09 -10.27
N ALA A 67 2.10 -0.92 -10.91
CA ALA A 67 1.37 0.26 -10.43
C ALA A 67 -0.14 -0.01 -10.35
N TYR A 68 -0.73 -0.62 -11.39
CA TYR A 68 -2.14 -1.00 -11.41
C TYR A 68 -2.48 -2.00 -10.30
N GLY A 69 -1.72 -3.08 -10.15
CA GLY A 69 -1.93 -4.10 -9.13
C GLY A 69 -1.77 -3.61 -7.71
N SER A 70 -0.75 -2.77 -7.47
CA SER A 70 -0.59 -2.12 -6.17
C SER A 70 -1.77 -1.18 -5.88
N SER A 71 -2.25 -0.47 -6.90
CA SER A 71 -3.38 0.46 -6.75
C SER A 71 -4.68 -0.26 -6.43
N ILE A 72 -4.98 -1.35 -7.13
CA ILE A 72 -6.20 -2.11 -6.90
C ILE A 72 -6.20 -2.77 -5.53
N GLY A 73 -5.05 -3.35 -5.14
CA GLY A 73 -4.85 -3.97 -3.84
C GLY A 73 -5.13 -2.96 -2.73
N LEU A 74 -4.53 -1.76 -2.80
CA LEU A 74 -4.75 -0.68 -1.83
C LEU A 74 -6.19 -0.16 -1.83
N LEU A 75 -6.83 0.03 -2.98
CA LEU A 75 -8.20 0.53 -3.02
C LEU A 75 -9.20 -0.44 -2.40
N ILE A 76 -9.04 -1.75 -2.63
CA ILE A 76 -9.89 -2.77 -2.02
C ILE A 76 -9.59 -2.87 -0.52
N SER A 77 -8.32 -3.06 -0.15
CA SER A 77 -7.92 -3.27 1.25
C SER A 77 -8.11 -2.05 2.15
N TYR A 78 -7.62 -0.88 1.71
CA TYR A 78 -7.55 0.33 2.51
C TYR A 78 -8.84 1.14 2.40
N TYR A 79 -9.37 1.32 1.19
CA TYR A 79 -10.60 2.10 0.96
C TYR A 79 -11.88 1.26 1.00
N GLY A 80 -11.79 -0.07 0.91
CA GLY A 80 -12.97 -0.95 0.87
C GLY A 80 -13.70 -0.94 -0.47
N ILE A 81 -13.06 -0.44 -1.54
CA ILE A 81 -13.69 -0.32 -2.85
C ILE A 81 -13.91 -1.71 -3.44
N VAL A 82 -15.13 -1.98 -3.91
CA VAL A 82 -15.45 -3.27 -4.53
C VAL A 82 -15.07 -3.22 -6.00
N TYR A 83 -14.29 -4.21 -6.43
CA TYR A 83 -13.93 -4.38 -7.82
C TYR A 83 -15.05 -5.08 -8.60
N ASN A 84 -15.48 -4.49 -9.71
CA ASN A 84 -16.33 -5.13 -10.69
C ASN A 84 -15.74 -4.85 -12.09
N LYS A 85 -15.57 -5.90 -12.90
CA LYS A 85 -15.01 -5.83 -14.27
C LYS A 85 -15.68 -4.76 -15.14
N LYS A 86 -16.97 -4.46 -14.91
CA LYS A 86 -17.74 -3.49 -15.71
C LYS A 86 -17.76 -2.07 -15.14
N ASN A 87 -17.67 -1.89 -13.82
CA ASN A 87 -17.74 -0.59 -13.15
C ASN A 87 -16.90 -0.60 -11.86
N PHE A 88 -15.98 0.35 -11.67
CA PHE A 88 -15.38 0.60 -10.35
C PHE A 88 -16.42 1.29 -9.46
N ILE A 89 -17.19 0.52 -8.70
CA ILE A 89 -18.12 1.08 -7.72
C ILE A 89 -17.41 1.14 -6.39
N ALA A 90 -17.06 2.36 -5.98
CA ALA A 90 -16.57 2.65 -4.64
C ALA A 90 -17.69 2.44 -3.60
N LEU A 91 -17.91 1.20 -3.19
CA LEU A 91 -18.67 0.90 -1.99
C LEU A 91 -17.79 1.22 -0.77
N VAL A 92 -17.81 2.47 -0.30
CA VAL A 92 -17.26 2.79 1.01
C VAL A 92 -18.10 2.03 2.04
N ASP A 93 -17.54 0.96 2.60
CA ASP A 93 -18.21 0.01 3.48
C ASP A 93 -19.05 0.74 4.56
N ASN A 94 -20.37 0.51 4.56
CA ASN A 94 -21.29 1.08 5.55
C ASN A 94 -20.92 0.64 6.99
N LYS A 95 -20.10 -0.40 7.19
CA LYS A 95 -19.56 -0.76 8.51
C LYS A 95 -18.52 0.23 9.04
N LYS A 96 -17.72 0.88 8.17
CA LYS A 96 -16.82 1.99 8.59
C LYS A 96 -17.60 3.18 9.14
N LYS A 97 -18.81 3.45 8.62
CA LYS A 97 -19.68 4.49 9.18
C LYS A 97 -20.01 4.24 10.65
N ASN A 98 -20.20 2.99 11.07
CA ASN A 98 -20.54 2.67 12.47
C ASN A 98 -19.35 2.81 13.43
N ILE A 99 -18.15 2.44 13.00
CA ILE A 99 -16.92 2.66 13.80
C ILE A 99 -16.64 4.17 13.92
N ILE A 100 -16.83 4.93 12.82
CA ILE A 100 -16.71 6.39 12.84
C ILE A 100 -17.79 7.00 13.74
N LYS A 101 -19.04 6.52 13.69
CA LYS A 101 -20.13 6.97 14.56
C LYS A 101 -19.84 6.68 16.05
N TYR A 102 -19.16 5.58 16.33
CA TYR A 102 -18.70 5.23 17.69
C TYR A 102 -17.58 6.16 18.19
N ILE A 103 -16.63 6.52 17.31
CA ILE A 103 -15.56 7.49 17.61
C ILE A 103 -16.14 8.92 17.75
N HIS A 104 -17.10 9.28 16.91
CA HIS A 104 -17.71 10.61 16.86
C HIS A 104 -18.61 10.90 18.07
N ASN A 105 -19.12 9.86 18.73
CA ASN A 105 -19.92 9.98 19.94
C ASN A 105 -19.11 10.31 21.20
N LYS A 106 -17.77 10.27 21.16
CA LYS A 106 -16.92 10.97 22.14
C LYS A 106 -16.83 12.46 21.79
N LYS A 107 -17.93 13.18 21.99
CA LYS A 107 -18.00 14.65 22.03
C LYS A 107 -16.93 15.18 23.01
N LEU A 108 -15.85 15.82 22.54
CA LEU A 108 -15.15 16.91 23.29
C LEU A 108 -13.95 17.57 22.59
N ILE A 109 -13.54 17.20 21.37
CA ILE A 109 -12.46 17.89 20.63
C ILE A 109 -12.95 18.34 19.25
N ASN A 110 -14.01 19.15 19.20
CA ASN A 110 -15.00 19.04 18.11
C ASN A 110 -15.17 20.27 17.19
N ILE A 111 -14.32 21.30 17.22
CA ILE A 111 -14.45 22.44 16.27
C ILE A 111 -13.11 22.86 15.66
N ILE A 112 -12.05 23.04 16.46
CA ILE A 112 -10.70 23.34 15.92
C ILE A 112 -10.13 22.14 15.15
N ASN A 113 -10.47 20.91 15.57
CA ASN A 113 -10.10 19.68 14.88
C ASN A 113 -10.91 19.41 13.60
N ASN A 114 -12.05 20.06 13.36
CA ASN A 114 -12.83 19.79 12.14
C ASN A 114 -12.11 20.30 10.89
N ASN A 115 -11.45 21.46 10.96
CA ASN A 115 -10.67 21.97 9.83
C ASN A 115 -9.45 21.09 9.56
N TYR A 116 -8.71 20.68 10.60
CA TYR A 116 -7.59 19.76 10.43
C TYR A 116 -8.05 18.39 9.93
N TYR A 117 -9.14 17.84 10.47
CA TYR A 117 -9.70 16.58 10.00
C TYR A 117 -10.12 16.65 8.53
N ILE A 118 -10.79 17.73 8.12
CA ILE A 118 -11.15 17.97 6.71
C ILE A 118 -9.87 18.06 5.85
N ILE A 119 -8.86 18.82 6.29
CA ILE A 119 -7.56 18.93 5.59
C ILE A 119 -6.88 17.56 5.49
N PHE A 120 -6.85 16.75 6.55
CA PHE A 120 -6.30 15.40 6.54
C PHE A 120 -7.08 14.45 5.64
N ARG A 121 -8.41 14.59 5.58
CA ARG A 121 -9.24 13.78 4.68
C ARG A 121 -9.06 14.19 3.23
N LEU A 122 -9.00 15.50 2.96
CA LEU A 122 -8.70 16.02 1.64
C LEU A 122 -7.29 15.64 1.20
N SER A 123 -6.31 15.69 2.09
CA SER A 123 -4.95 15.24 1.80
C SER A 123 -4.91 13.74 1.56
N ASP A 124 -5.63 12.92 2.32
CA ASP A 124 -5.75 11.48 2.06
C ASP A 124 -6.36 11.22 0.67
N ILE A 125 -7.44 11.92 0.33
CA ILE A 125 -8.09 11.81 -1.00
C ILE A 125 -7.13 12.23 -2.11
N ILE A 126 -6.45 13.37 -1.97
CA ILE A 126 -5.56 13.93 -3.00
C ILE A 126 -4.29 13.10 -3.13
N MET A 127 -3.70 12.70 -2.01
CA MET A 127 -2.41 12.02 -1.97
C MET A 127 -2.52 10.52 -2.19
N HIS A 128 -3.71 9.91 -2.03
CA HIS A 128 -3.89 8.47 -2.19
C HIS A 128 -5.01 8.15 -3.17
N LEU A 129 -6.26 8.50 -2.84
CA LEU A 129 -7.41 8.04 -3.62
C LEU A 129 -7.33 8.48 -5.09
N LEU A 130 -6.95 9.73 -5.35
CA LEU A 130 -6.83 10.27 -6.71
C LEU A 130 -5.73 9.56 -7.52
N PRO A 131 -4.46 9.48 -7.07
CA PRO A 131 -3.41 8.75 -7.79
C PRO A 131 -3.75 7.27 -8.04
N LEU A 132 -4.32 6.59 -7.05
CA LEU A 132 -4.70 5.18 -7.18
C LEU A 132 -5.82 5.01 -8.20
N SER A 133 -6.84 5.86 -8.15
CA SER A 133 -7.95 5.86 -9.12
C SER A 133 -7.46 6.20 -10.54
N TYR A 134 -6.54 7.16 -10.66
CA TYR A 134 -5.91 7.50 -11.93
C TYR A 134 -5.16 6.31 -12.53
N ALA A 135 -4.35 5.61 -11.72
CA ALA A 135 -3.63 4.44 -12.19
C ALA A 135 -4.57 3.34 -12.69
N LEU A 136 -5.70 3.12 -12.01
CA LEU A 136 -6.71 2.17 -12.48
C LEU A 136 -7.31 2.60 -13.82
N ILE A 137 -7.80 3.84 -13.91
CA ILE A 137 -8.46 4.34 -15.13
C ILE A 137 -7.48 4.38 -16.31
N LYS A 138 -6.23 4.79 -16.09
CA LYS A 138 -5.26 4.91 -17.18
C LYS A 138 -4.65 3.58 -17.60
N TYR A 139 -4.35 2.70 -16.65
CA TYR A 139 -3.53 1.50 -16.91
C TYR A 139 -4.33 0.22 -17.12
N HIS A 140 -5.66 0.22 -16.92
CA HIS A 140 -6.50 -0.97 -17.15
C HIS A 140 -6.31 -1.59 -18.56
N LYS A 141 -6.13 -0.75 -19.58
CA LYS A 141 -5.94 -1.20 -20.97
C LYS A 141 -4.60 -1.89 -21.24
N TYR A 142 -3.64 -1.78 -20.33
CA TYR A 142 -2.31 -2.39 -20.44
C TYR A 142 -2.14 -3.60 -19.53
N LEU A 143 -3.25 -4.08 -18.96
CA LEU A 143 -3.25 -5.13 -17.98
C LEU A 143 -2.91 -6.48 -18.62
N GLU A 144 -1.85 -7.10 -18.11
CA GLU A 144 -1.45 -8.46 -18.42
C GLU A 144 -1.41 -9.26 -17.10
N PRO A 145 -2.25 -10.31 -16.94
CA PRO A 145 -2.39 -11.02 -15.67
C PRO A 145 -1.05 -11.50 -15.07
N ASN A 146 -0.14 -11.98 -15.90
CA ASN A 146 1.18 -12.47 -15.45
C ASN A 146 2.07 -11.35 -14.92
N LYS A 147 2.04 -10.16 -15.54
CA LYS A 147 2.83 -9.00 -15.09
C LYS A 147 2.17 -8.34 -13.87
N PHE A 148 0.86 -8.44 -13.73
CA PHE A 148 0.12 -7.93 -12.59
C PHE A 148 0.56 -8.60 -11.27
N LEU A 149 0.86 -9.91 -11.28
CA LEU A 149 1.38 -10.63 -10.10
C LEU A 149 2.72 -10.10 -9.57
N LEU A 150 3.49 -9.38 -10.39
CA LEU A 150 4.75 -8.76 -9.97
C LEU A 150 4.55 -7.65 -8.92
N SER A 151 3.29 -7.26 -8.65
CA SER A 151 2.91 -6.39 -7.53
C SER A 151 2.83 -7.11 -6.17
N LEU A 152 2.65 -8.43 -6.11
CA LEU A 152 2.55 -9.15 -4.84
C LEU A 152 3.78 -8.95 -3.93
N PRO A 153 5.02 -9.00 -4.45
CA PRO A 153 6.19 -8.88 -3.59
C PRO A 153 6.36 -7.49 -2.97
N THR A 154 5.77 -6.42 -3.52
CA THR A 154 6.08 -5.04 -3.07
C THR A 154 5.69 -4.80 -1.61
N ASN A 155 4.52 -5.28 -1.18
CA ASN A 155 4.08 -5.23 0.21
C ASN A 155 4.96 -6.06 1.14
N ILE A 156 5.32 -7.27 0.70
CA ILE A 156 6.14 -8.21 1.46
C ILE A 156 7.53 -7.61 1.65
N ILE A 157 8.15 -7.13 0.57
CA ILE A 157 9.45 -6.47 0.55
C ILE A 157 9.47 -5.26 1.48
N TYR A 158 8.47 -4.39 1.39
CA TYR A 158 8.35 -3.25 2.27
C TYR A 158 8.26 -3.71 3.74
N PHE A 159 7.37 -4.65 4.06
CA PHE A 159 7.19 -5.12 5.43
C PHE A 159 8.49 -5.71 5.99
N TYR A 160 9.15 -6.61 5.25
CA TYR A 160 10.42 -7.18 5.68
C TYR A 160 11.53 -6.13 5.87
N SER A 161 11.63 -5.13 4.98
CA SER A 161 12.67 -4.10 5.05
C SER A 161 12.46 -3.07 6.17
N THR A 162 11.21 -2.84 6.60
CA THR A 162 10.95 -2.08 7.84
C THR A 162 11.59 -2.72 9.07
N GLY A 163 11.78 -4.04 9.02
CA GLY A 163 12.44 -4.81 10.06
C GLY A 163 11.61 -4.91 11.34
N LEU A 164 10.31 -4.66 11.30
CA LEU A 164 9.48 -4.64 12.52
C LEU A 164 9.49 -6.00 13.21
N ASN A 165 9.80 -6.02 14.51
CA ASN A 165 9.72 -7.27 15.29
C ASN A 165 8.28 -7.60 15.68
N LYS A 166 7.47 -6.56 15.86
CA LYS A 166 6.06 -6.64 16.23
C LYS A 166 5.29 -5.66 15.37
N PHE A 167 4.12 -6.09 14.90
CA PHE A 167 3.25 -5.24 14.10
C PHE A 167 2.88 -3.94 14.81
N ASN A 168 2.77 -3.91 16.14
CA ASN A 168 2.45 -2.69 16.88
C ASN A 168 3.53 -1.59 16.82
N GLU A 169 4.76 -1.90 16.39
CA GLU A 169 5.84 -0.92 16.23
C GLU A 169 5.56 0.07 15.08
N THR A 170 4.69 -0.27 14.12
CA THR A 170 4.21 0.69 13.11
C THR A 170 3.43 1.83 13.72
N ASN A 171 2.76 1.65 14.88
CA ASN A 171 2.09 2.78 15.53
C ASN A 171 3.08 3.89 15.87
N ILE A 172 4.35 3.55 16.15
CA ILE A 172 5.41 4.52 16.42
C ILE A 172 5.81 5.22 15.12
N ILE A 173 6.02 4.46 14.03
CA ILE A 173 6.42 5.00 12.72
C ILE A 173 5.35 5.95 12.16
N TYR A 174 4.08 5.56 12.27
CA TYR A 174 2.95 6.30 11.75
C TYR A 174 2.32 7.26 12.77
N HIS A 175 2.93 7.39 13.97
CA HIS A 175 2.42 8.21 15.07
C HIS A 175 0.91 7.99 15.36
N ILE A 176 0.45 6.73 15.35
CA ILE A 176 -0.98 6.40 15.51
C ILE A 176 -1.37 6.36 16.99
N ASN A 177 -2.40 7.13 17.36
CA ASN A 177 -3.01 7.14 18.68
C ASN A 177 -4.55 7.18 18.56
N PRO A 178 -5.31 6.23 19.15
CA PRO A 178 -4.86 5.08 19.94
C PRO A 178 -4.12 4.03 19.10
N ASN A 179 -3.18 3.32 19.74
CA ASN A 179 -2.41 2.25 19.11
C ASN A 179 -3.35 1.19 18.50
N LEU A 180 -3.11 0.81 17.24
CA LEU A 180 -3.78 -0.33 16.62
C LEU A 180 -3.17 -1.64 17.10
N THR A 181 -3.99 -2.68 17.14
CA THR A 181 -3.59 -4.04 17.52
C THR A 181 -2.81 -4.74 16.40
N ASN A 182 -2.06 -5.81 16.74
CA ASN A 182 -1.35 -6.61 15.75
C ASN A 182 -2.28 -7.19 14.67
N ILE A 183 -3.51 -7.54 15.03
CA ILE A 183 -4.51 -8.09 14.09
C ILE A 183 -4.89 -7.05 13.03
N LEU A 184 -5.09 -5.79 13.44
CA LEU A 184 -5.44 -4.70 12.52
C LEU A 184 -4.28 -4.40 11.56
N TRP A 185 -3.04 -4.38 12.07
CA TRP A 185 -1.87 -4.21 11.22
C TRP A 185 -1.62 -5.39 10.28
N LEU A 186 -1.79 -6.62 10.77
CA LEU A 186 -1.73 -7.83 9.94
C LEU A 186 -2.75 -7.74 8.81
N TYR A 187 -3.99 -7.34 9.11
CA TYR A 187 -5.01 -7.09 8.11
C TYR A 187 -4.58 -6.03 7.09
N ILE A 188 -4.05 -4.88 7.52
CA ILE A 188 -3.60 -3.81 6.62
C ILE A 188 -2.50 -4.30 5.66
N TYR A 189 -1.55 -5.13 6.12
CA TYR A 189 -0.46 -5.62 5.27
C TYR A 189 -0.84 -6.81 4.38
N ILE A 190 -1.70 -7.71 4.86
CA ILE A 190 -2.08 -8.93 4.14
C ILE A 190 -3.24 -8.67 3.18
N SER A 191 -4.20 -7.81 3.52
CA SER A 191 -5.39 -7.62 2.69
C SER A 191 -5.08 -7.16 1.25
N PRO A 192 -4.10 -6.28 0.95
CA PRO A 192 -3.81 -5.96 -0.43
C PRO A 192 -3.19 -7.14 -1.20
N ILE A 193 -2.44 -8.03 -0.53
CA ILE A 193 -1.90 -9.26 -1.15
C ILE A 193 -3.06 -10.18 -1.55
N ILE A 194 -4.00 -10.42 -0.61
CA ILE A 194 -5.20 -11.22 -0.87
C ILE A 194 -6.02 -10.60 -2.01
N SER A 195 -6.21 -9.28 -1.99
CA SER A 195 -6.93 -8.56 -3.06
C SER A 195 -6.27 -8.78 -4.42
N ILE A 196 -4.95 -8.65 -4.52
CA ILE A 196 -4.23 -8.89 -5.79
C ILE A 196 -4.44 -10.35 -6.26
N ILE A 197 -4.33 -11.34 -5.37
CA ILE A 197 -4.55 -12.75 -5.73
C ILE A 197 -5.97 -12.98 -6.26
N ILE A 198 -6.99 -12.46 -5.57
CA ILE A 198 -8.40 -12.59 -5.99
C ILE A 198 -8.61 -11.95 -7.37
N ILE A 199 -8.08 -10.74 -7.57
CA ILE A 199 -8.20 -10.02 -8.83
C ILE A 199 -7.50 -10.78 -9.96
N TYR A 200 -6.32 -11.35 -9.70
CA TYR A 200 -5.62 -12.18 -10.69
C TYR A 200 -6.49 -13.34 -11.18
N PHE A 201 -7.13 -14.09 -10.27
CA PHE A 201 -8.03 -15.17 -10.66
C PHE A 201 -9.24 -14.67 -11.46
N ILE A 202 -9.81 -13.53 -11.08
CA ILE A 202 -10.90 -12.88 -11.83
C ILE A 202 -10.45 -12.49 -13.25
N LEU A 203 -9.19 -12.09 -13.44
CA LEU A 203 -8.67 -11.63 -14.74
C LEU A 203 -8.39 -12.77 -15.73
N ILE A 204 -8.15 -13.99 -15.24
CA ILE A 204 -7.85 -15.16 -16.09
C ILE A 204 -9.12 -15.90 -16.53
N ILE A 205 -10.19 -15.83 -15.73
CA ILE A 205 -11.52 -16.35 -16.08
C ILE A 205 -12.22 -15.37 -17.02
#